data_AF-A0A0J1BHK3-F1
#
_entry.id   AF-A0A0J1BHK3-F1
#
_cell.length_a   1.000
_cell.length_b   1.000
_cell.length_c   1.000
_cell.angle_alpha   90.00
_cell.angle_beta   90.00
_cell.angle_gamma   90.00
#
_symmetry.space_group_name_H-M   'P 1'
#
loop_
_entity.id
_entity.type
_entity.pdbx_description
1 polymer ?
#
loop_
_entity_poly.entity_id
_entity_poly.type
_entity_poly.pdbx_seq_one_letter_code
_entity_poly.pdbx_strand_id
1 'polypeptide(L)'
;MTHSTHSRHAAVAIAVTALTVLFAITITHADDGLFDNDGASTVAGDVLESRGDLAEGLGRGAVLRSLSAKRFQEAIAKQLENRKESVELYYDLKELREEQLEKDRLSASDRMKIANSQKPDRLNENQIKRETGEIFWPEPLDSPVLEPYRRPIEKTLAKRYQPETEYREFDFIKVHRMVKRMEEAVDSIKDELDIREVVALKDYLVQIDYEARFDSKNNRVDF
;
A
#
# COMPACT_ATOMS: atom_id res chain seq x y z
N MET A 1 3.29 1.09 -62.83
CA MET A 1 4.72 0.75 -62.64
C MET A 1 4.97 0.79 -61.13
N THR A 2 4.74 -0.31 -60.38
CA THR A 2 5.70 -1.38 -59.99
C THR A 2 6.84 -0.81 -59.12
N HIS A 3 7.09 -1.13 -57.84
CA HIS A 3 7.04 -2.36 -57.02
C HIS A 3 6.69 -1.99 -55.55
N SER A 4 5.95 -2.74 -54.72
CA SER A 4 6.07 -4.09 -54.12
C SER A 4 7.31 -4.34 -53.25
N THR A 5 7.09 -4.51 -51.93
CA THR A 5 7.63 -5.59 -51.05
C THR A 5 7.02 -5.41 -49.64
N HIS A 6 6.00 -6.19 -49.27
CA HIS A 6 6.06 -7.46 -48.51
C HIS A 6 6.64 -7.39 -47.09
N SER A 7 5.76 -7.35 -46.08
CA SER A 7 6.01 -7.99 -44.78
C SER A 7 4.86 -8.97 -44.50
N ARG A 8 5.22 -10.24 -44.33
CA ARG A 8 4.31 -11.39 -44.25
C ARG A 8 3.99 -11.70 -42.79
N HIS A 9 2.73 -12.06 -42.59
CA HIS A 9 2.18 -12.77 -41.45
C HIS A 9 3.01 -14.02 -41.07
N ALA A 10 3.17 -14.25 -39.77
CA ALA A 10 3.46 -15.56 -39.14
C ALA A 10 2.59 -15.63 -37.87
N ALA A 11 1.46 -16.36 -37.88
CA ALA A 11 1.31 -17.76 -37.47
C ALA A 11 1.74 -17.97 -35.99
N VAL A 12 0.84 -17.85 -35.01
CA VAL A 12 -0.09 -18.88 -34.49
C VAL A 12 0.58 -20.23 -34.21
N ALA A 13 0.85 -20.49 -32.93
CA ALA A 13 0.97 -21.83 -32.36
C ALA A 13 0.78 -21.74 -30.83
N ILE A 14 -0.46 -21.85 -30.35
CA ILE A 14 -0.75 -22.14 -28.94
C ILE A 14 -1.20 -23.61 -28.90
N ALA A 15 -0.32 -24.47 -28.43
CA ALA A 15 -0.57 -25.90 -28.25
C ALA A 15 -1.44 -26.10 -26.99
N VAL A 16 -2.67 -26.57 -27.19
CA VAL A 16 -3.55 -27.08 -26.13
C VAL A 16 -3.41 -28.59 -26.13
N THR A 17 -2.68 -29.14 -25.18
CA THR A 17 -2.61 -30.59 -24.92
C THR A 17 -3.59 -30.94 -23.81
N ALA A 18 -4.74 -31.48 -24.19
CA ALA A 18 -5.68 -32.12 -23.27
C ALA A 18 -5.23 -33.57 -23.01
N LEU A 19 -4.95 -33.89 -21.75
CA LEU A 19 -4.60 -35.22 -21.27
C LEU A 19 -5.87 -35.91 -20.74
N THR A 20 -6.40 -36.87 -21.49
CA THR A 20 -7.46 -37.79 -21.05
C THR A 20 -6.85 -39.11 -20.61
N VAL A 21 -6.94 -39.44 -19.31
CA VAL A 21 -6.58 -40.76 -18.78
C VAL A 21 -7.86 -41.53 -18.48
N LEU A 22 -8.11 -42.58 -19.27
CA LEU A 22 -9.14 -43.60 -19.06
C LEU A 22 -8.62 -44.62 -18.03
N PHE A 23 -9.35 -44.80 -16.92
CA PHE A 23 -9.11 -45.85 -15.94
C PHE A 23 -9.88 -47.11 -16.34
N ALA A 24 -9.17 -48.16 -16.79
CA ALA A 24 -9.73 -49.48 -17.01
C ALA A 24 -9.54 -50.34 -15.75
N ILE A 25 -10.65 -50.86 -15.22
CA ILE A 25 -10.70 -51.77 -14.07
C ILE A 25 -10.20 -53.14 -14.53
N THR A 26 -9.20 -53.70 -13.85
CA THR A 26 -8.82 -55.11 -13.98
C THR A 26 -9.17 -55.84 -12.68
N ILE A 27 -10.03 -56.85 -12.78
CA ILE A 27 -10.39 -57.77 -11.70
C ILE A 27 -9.45 -58.96 -11.82
N THR A 28 -8.51 -59.12 -10.88
CA THR A 28 -7.69 -60.32 -10.75
C THR A 28 -8.41 -61.33 -9.86
N HIS A 29 -8.74 -62.50 -10.42
CA HIS A 29 -9.13 -63.70 -9.65
C HIS A 29 -7.86 -64.32 -9.06
N ALA A 30 -7.81 -64.48 -7.75
CA ALA A 30 -6.82 -65.30 -7.06
C ALA A 30 -7.50 -66.60 -6.63
N ASP A 31 -7.08 -67.68 -7.28
CA ASP A 31 -7.29 -69.08 -6.89
C ASP A 31 -6.20 -69.42 -5.87
N ASP A 32 -6.56 -69.89 -4.69
CA ASP A 32 -5.60 -70.45 -3.73
C ASP A 32 -6.28 -71.54 -2.90
N GLY A 33 -6.01 -72.79 -3.28
CA GLY A 33 -6.38 -73.99 -2.55
C GLY A 33 -5.23 -74.44 -1.67
N LEU A 34 -5.38 -74.34 -0.34
CA LEU A 34 -4.51 -75.02 0.61
C LEU A 34 -5.25 -75.18 1.94
N PHE A 35 -5.26 -76.43 2.45
CA PHE A 35 -5.76 -76.93 3.74
C PHE A 35 -7.17 -77.56 3.75
N ASP A 36 -7.13 -78.87 3.58
CA ASP A 36 -8.17 -79.85 3.93
C ASP A 36 -7.99 -80.21 5.42
N ASN A 37 -8.95 -79.82 6.28
CA ASN A 37 -9.18 -80.46 7.57
C ASN A 37 -10.61 -80.19 8.06
N ASP A 38 -11.40 -81.26 8.03
CA ASP A 38 -12.71 -81.50 8.63
C ASP A 38 -13.15 -80.53 9.76
N GLY A 39 -13.87 -79.49 9.36
CA GLY A 39 -14.89 -78.83 10.16
C GLY A 39 -16.11 -78.68 9.26
N ALA A 40 -17.25 -79.23 9.67
CA ALA A 40 -18.47 -79.26 8.87
C ALA A 40 -19.03 -77.85 8.60
N SER A 41 -18.43 -77.09 7.67
CA SER A 41 -19.07 -75.95 7.04
C SER A 41 -19.90 -76.50 5.88
N THR A 42 -21.20 -76.62 6.10
CA THR A 42 -22.12 -76.85 4.98
C THR A 42 -22.02 -75.62 4.07
N VAL A 43 -22.14 -75.78 2.75
CA VAL A 43 -22.28 -74.65 1.79
C VAL A 43 -23.35 -73.64 2.24
N ALA A 44 -24.35 -74.11 3.01
CA ALA A 44 -25.35 -73.26 3.67
C ALA A 44 -24.79 -72.39 4.81
N GLY A 45 -23.83 -72.90 5.60
CA GLY A 45 -23.13 -72.19 6.68
C GLY A 45 -22.27 -71.04 6.17
N ASP A 46 -21.42 -71.28 5.16
CA ASP A 46 -20.57 -70.24 4.55
C ASP A 46 -21.41 -69.15 3.85
N VAL A 47 -22.53 -69.53 3.21
CA VAL A 47 -23.47 -68.58 2.61
C VAL A 47 -24.25 -67.79 3.67
N LEU A 48 -24.55 -68.37 4.83
CA LEU A 48 -25.20 -67.68 5.95
C LEU A 48 -24.22 -66.72 6.64
N GLU A 49 -22.97 -67.13 6.84
CA GLU A 49 -21.89 -66.30 7.41
C GLU A 49 -21.55 -65.12 6.49
N SER A 50 -21.37 -65.37 5.18
CA SER A 50 -21.16 -64.32 4.17
C SER A 50 -22.30 -63.30 4.12
N ARG A 51 -23.55 -63.75 4.28
CA ARG A 51 -24.72 -62.85 4.35
C ARG A 51 -24.79 -62.06 5.66
N GLY A 52 -24.33 -62.66 6.76
CA GLY A 52 -24.17 -61.99 8.05
C GLY A 52 -23.15 -60.86 7.98
N ASP A 53 -21.98 -61.11 7.40
CA ASP A 53 -20.92 -60.12 7.21
C ASP A 53 -21.34 -58.99 6.27
N LEU A 54 -22.10 -59.30 5.22
CA LEU A 54 -22.68 -58.29 4.32
C LEU A 54 -23.71 -57.41 5.07
N ALA A 55 -24.60 -58.00 5.87
CA ALA A 55 -25.60 -57.26 6.64
C ALA A 55 -24.95 -56.40 7.73
N GLU A 56 -23.92 -56.91 8.39
CA GLU A 56 -23.12 -56.17 9.36
C GLU A 56 -22.35 -55.02 8.69
N GLY A 57 -21.73 -55.26 7.54
CA GLY A 57 -21.05 -54.25 6.73
C GLY A 57 -21.98 -53.13 6.27
N LEU A 58 -23.21 -53.46 5.84
CA LEU A 58 -24.25 -52.49 5.48
C LEU A 58 -24.73 -51.68 6.71
N GLY A 59 -24.88 -52.32 7.86
CA GLY A 59 -25.23 -51.67 9.12
C GLY A 59 -24.15 -50.69 9.60
N ARG A 60 -22.89 -51.12 9.60
CA ARG A 60 -21.73 -50.27 9.92
C ARG A 60 -21.62 -49.09 8.95
N GLY A 61 -21.85 -49.31 7.65
CA GLY A 61 -21.86 -48.26 6.63
C GLY A 61 -22.98 -47.21 6.81
N ALA A 62 -24.19 -47.64 7.20
CA ALA A 62 -25.28 -46.73 7.51
C ALA A 62 -25.00 -45.88 8.76
N VAL A 63 -24.43 -46.48 9.81
CA VAL A 63 -24.02 -45.76 11.02
C VAL A 63 -22.92 -44.74 10.71
N LEU A 64 -21.87 -45.13 9.97
CA LEU A 64 -20.79 -44.22 9.57
C LEU A 64 -21.30 -43.07 8.69
N ARG A 65 -22.25 -43.33 7.78
CA ARG A 65 -22.90 -42.30 6.97
C ARG A 65 -23.71 -41.33 7.84
N SER A 66 -24.48 -41.83 8.82
CA SER A 66 -25.24 -41.00 9.76
C SER A 66 -24.34 -40.15 10.66
N LEU A 67 -23.25 -40.73 11.17
CA LEU A 67 -22.25 -40.03 11.97
C LEU A 67 -21.56 -38.95 11.15
N SER A 68 -21.18 -39.24 9.91
CA SER A 68 -20.59 -38.27 8.98
C SER A 68 -21.55 -37.11 8.68
N ALA A 69 -22.84 -37.40 8.46
CA ALA A 69 -23.86 -36.39 8.23
C ALA A 69 -24.04 -35.47 9.47
N LYS A 70 -24.05 -36.05 10.67
CA LYS A 70 -24.13 -35.28 11.93
C LYS A 70 -22.90 -34.40 12.13
N ARG A 71 -21.69 -34.93 11.92
CA ARG A 71 -20.45 -34.14 12.02
C ARG A 71 -20.38 -33.02 11.00
N PHE A 72 -20.89 -33.25 9.79
CA PHE A 72 -21.00 -32.22 8.76
C PHE A 72 -21.97 -31.10 9.16
N GLN A 73 -23.13 -31.44 9.71
CA GLN A 73 -24.09 -30.46 10.23
C GLN A 73 -23.50 -29.65 11.41
N GLU A 74 -22.78 -30.31 12.33
CA GLU A 74 -22.07 -29.64 13.43
C GLU A 74 -20.99 -28.67 12.92
N ALA A 75 -20.25 -29.05 11.87
CA ALA A 75 -19.24 -28.19 11.25
C ALA A 75 -19.86 -26.97 10.56
N ILE A 76 -20.98 -27.13 9.85
CA ILE A 76 -21.73 -26.02 9.25
C ILE A 76 -22.25 -25.08 10.35
N ALA A 77 -22.82 -25.62 11.43
CA ALA A 77 -23.32 -24.82 12.55
C ALA A 77 -22.21 -23.96 13.16
N LYS A 78 -21.04 -24.55 13.44
CA LYS A 78 -19.86 -23.83 13.92
C LYS A 78 -19.35 -22.79 12.93
N GLN A 79 -19.35 -23.10 11.63
CA GLN A 79 -18.96 -22.13 10.61
C GLN A 79 -19.90 -20.92 10.57
N LEU A 80 -21.20 -21.13 10.71
CA LEU A 80 -22.21 -20.07 10.76
C LEU A 80 -22.08 -19.24 12.03
N GLU A 81 -21.83 -19.88 13.17
CA GLU A 81 -21.58 -19.23 14.46
C GLU A 81 -20.31 -18.36 14.40
N ASN A 82 -19.18 -18.92 13.96
CA ASN A 82 -17.94 -18.18 13.77
C ASN A 82 -18.11 -16.98 12.81
N ARG A 83 -18.91 -17.15 11.76
CA ARG A 83 -19.20 -16.08 10.80
C ARG A 83 -20.04 -14.98 11.44
N LYS A 84 -21.02 -15.34 12.26
CA LYS A 84 -21.84 -14.39 13.03
C LYS A 84 -20.98 -13.62 14.01
N GLU A 85 -20.16 -14.32 14.82
CA GLU A 85 -19.22 -13.71 15.76
C GLU A 85 -18.23 -12.77 15.06
N SER A 86 -17.71 -13.17 13.90
CA SER A 86 -16.78 -12.33 13.12
C SER A 86 -17.43 -11.03 12.63
N VAL A 87 -18.71 -11.09 12.24
CA VAL A 87 -19.47 -9.94 11.78
C VAL A 87 -19.84 -9.03 12.94
N GLU A 88 -20.29 -9.59 14.06
CA GLU A 88 -20.57 -8.85 15.30
C GLU A 88 -19.32 -8.11 15.78
N LEU A 89 -18.18 -8.81 15.91
CA LEU A 89 -16.90 -8.21 16.29
C LEU A 89 -16.46 -7.08 15.36
N TYR A 90 -16.68 -7.23 14.04
CA TYR A 90 -16.36 -6.18 13.08
C TYR A 90 -17.17 -4.90 13.34
N TYR A 91 -18.47 -5.03 13.59
CA TYR A 91 -19.33 -3.88 13.86
C TYR A 91 -19.05 -3.27 15.24
N ASP A 92 -18.78 -4.09 16.27
CA ASP A 92 -18.38 -3.61 17.59
C ASP A 92 -17.08 -2.79 17.52
N LEU A 93 -16.07 -3.30 16.80
CA LEU A 93 -14.80 -2.57 16.60
C LEU A 93 -15.00 -1.29 15.78
N LYS A 94 -15.93 -1.30 14.82
CA LYS A 94 -16.27 -0.12 14.04
C LYS A 94 -16.93 0.95 14.92
N GLU A 95 -17.91 0.57 15.74
CA GLU A 95 -18.61 1.46 16.67
C GLU A 95 -17.64 2.06 17.69
N LEU A 96 -16.78 1.23 18.31
CA LEU A 96 -15.73 1.70 19.22
C LEU A 96 -14.77 2.68 18.54
N ARG A 97 -14.38 2.42 17.29
CA ARG A 97 -13.53 3.33 16.52
C ARG A 97 -14.26 4.64 16.20
N GLU A 98 -15.52 4.60 15.80
CA GLU A 98 -16.31 5.80 15.51
C GLU A 98 -16.51 6.63 16.78
N GLU A 99 -16.85 6.00 17.90
CA GLU A 99 -16.95 6.64 19.21
C GLU A 99 -15.61 7.27 19.63
N GLN A 100 -14.49 6.56 19.44
CA GLN A 100 -13.16 7.08 19.73
C GLN A 100 -12.80 8.25 18.80
N LEU A 101 -13.13 8.19 17.50
CA LEU A 101 -12.89 9.28 16.56
C LEU A 101 -13.76 10.51 16.84
N GLU A 102 -14.98 10.31 17.37
CA GLU A 102 -15.82 11.42 17.85
C GLU A 102 -15.30 12.04 19.14
N LYS A 103 -14.72 11.24 20.05
CA LYS A 103 -14.06 11.73 21.27
C LYS A 103 -12.71 12.40 21.00
N ASP A 104 -11.93 11.86 20.07
CA ASP A 104 -10.59 12.34 19.68
C ASP A 104 -10.64 13.42 18.60
N ARG A 105 -11.84 13.86 18.22
CA ARG A 105 -12.04 14.95 17.27
C ARG A 105 -11.53 16.25 17.88
N LEU A 106 -10.25 16.51 17.61
CA LEU A 106 -9.59 17.73 18.00
C LEU A 106 -10.43 18.94 17.54
N SER A 107 -10.72 19.87 18.45
CA SER A 107 -11.48 21.08 18.16
C SER A 107 -10.90 21.80 16.94
N ALA A 108 -11.74 22.48 16.15
CA ALA A 108 -11.26 23.33 15.06
C ALA A 108 -10.20 24.34 15.53
N SER A 109 -10.33 24.87 16.75
CA SER A 109 -9.34 25.76 17.36
C SER A 109 -8.00 25.08 17.59
N ASP A 110 -8.02 23.83 18.06
CA ASP A 110 -6.81 23.10 18.40
C ASP A 110 -6.14 22.53 17.14
N ARG A 111 -6.93 22.15 16.12
CA ARG A 111 -6.41 21.88 14.77
C ARG A 111 -5.71 23.11 14.20
N MET A 112 -6.31 24.30 14.37
CA MET A 112 -5.70 25.55 13.93
C MET A 112 -4.43 25.87 14.72
N LYS A 113 -4.40 25.64 16.04
CA LYS A 113 -3.19 25.80 16.86
C LYS A 113 -2.07 24.87 16.41
N ILE A 114 -2.36 23.59 16.18
CA ILE A 114 -1.37 22.62 15.68
C ILE A 114 -0.88 23.02 14.29
N ALA A 115 -1.80 23.39 13.39
CA ALA A 115 -1.45 23.86 12.05
C ALA A 115 -0.60 25.13 12.09
N ASN A 116 -0.85 26.03 13.05
CA ASN A 116 -0.05 27.23 13.25
C ASN A 116 1.31 26.93 13.89
N SER A 117 1.41 25.97 14.81
CA SER A 117 2.67 25.59 15.46
C SER A 117 3.60 24.79 14.56
N GLN A 118 3.07 24.19 13.48
CA GLN A 118 3.85 23.46 12.49
C GLN A 118 4.33 24.34 11.32
N LYS A 119 3.96 25.62 11.30
CA LYS A 119 4.44 26.54 10.26
C LYS A 119 5.94 26.77 10.45
N PRO A 120 6.74 26.76 9.37
CA PRO A 120 8.10 27.24 9.44
C PRO A 120 8.15 28.68 9.96
N ASP A 121 9.22 29.00 10.67
CA ASP A 121 9.48 30.39 11.04
C ASP A 121 9.69 31.25 9.79
N ARG A 122 9.36 32.54 9.91
CA ARG A 122 9.69 33.51 8.88
C ARG A 122 11.15 33.91 8.96
N LEU A 123 11.72 34.39 7.86
CA LEU A 123 13.07 34.95 7.86
C LEU A 123 13.16 36.13 8.86
N ASN A 124 14.19 36.08 9.71
CA ASN A 124 14.51 37.10 10.69
C ASN A 124 15.31 38.25 10.05
N GLU A 125 15.55 39.32 10.82
CA GLU A 125 16.24 40.54 10.34
C GLU A 125 17.70 40.28 9.93
N ASN A 126 18.34 39.23 10.46
CA ASN A 126 19.69 38.82 10.08
C ASN A 126 19.72 37.95 8.81
N GLN A 127 18.56 37.53 8.32
CA GLN A 127 18.40 36.67 7.15
C GLN A 127 17.81 37.42 5.96
N ILE A 128 16.98 38.44 6.20
CA ILE A 128 16.40 39.29 5.16
C ILE A 128 16.32 40.75 5.61
N LYS A 129 16.72 41.65 4.72
CA LYS A 129 16.49 43.08 4.85
C LYS A 129 15.12 43.44 4.27
N ARG A 130 14.16 43.78 5.15
CA ARG A 130 12.75 43.97 4.77
C ARG A 130 12.50 45.25 3.96
N GLU A 131 13.44 46.18 3.90
CA GLU A 131 13.29 47.39 3.08
C GLU A 131 13.66 47.14 1.61
N THR A 132 14.58 46.21 1.36
CA THR A 132 15.13 45.95 0.02
C THR A 132 14.77 44.57 -0.53
N GLY A 133 14.37 43.63 0.33
CA GLY A 133 14.20 42.21 -0.01
C GLY A 133 15.51 41.47 -0.23
N GLU A 134 16.63 42.05 0.22
CA GLU A 134 17.95 41.44 0.16
C GLU A 134 18.08 40.30 1.18
N ILE A 135 18.59 39.16 0.73
CA ILE A 135 18.71 37.94 1.52
C ILE A 135 20.18 37.73 1.87
N PHE A 136 20.45 37.36 3.11
CA PHE A 136 21.80 37.01 3.57
C PHE A 136 22.00 35.50 3.52
N TRP A 137 22.74 35.04 2.52
CA TRP A 137 23.00 33.62 2.30
C TRP A 137 24.10 33.10 3.24
N PRO A 138 23.93 31.91 3.86
CA PRO A 138 25.03 31.23 4.53
C PRO A 138 26.06 30.74 3.51
N GLU A 139 27.32 30.61 3.91
CA GLU A 139 28.47 30.33 3.05
C GLU A 139 28.27 29.14 2.08
N PRO A 140 27.72 27.97 2.50
CA PRO A 140 27.48 26.87 1.56
C PRO A 140 26.46 27.21 0.46
N LEU A 141 25.50 28.10 0.74
CA LEU A 141 24.50 28.53 -0.23
C LEU A 141 24.96 29.73 -1.07
N ASP A 142 25.90 30.53 -0.58
CA ASP A 142 26.49 31.66 -1.32
C ASP A 142 27.54 31.25 -2.37
N SER A 143 27.75 29.94 -2.56
CA SER A 143 28.63 29.43 -3.60
C SER A 143 28.27 29.99 -4.99
N PRO A 144 29.26 30.33 -5.85
CA PRO A 144 29.02 30.74 -7.23
C PRO A 144 28.25 29.70 -8.07
N VAL A 145 28.37 28.42 -7.71
CA VAL A 145 27.64 27.33 -8.39
C VAL A 145 26.13 27.46 -8.21
N LEU A 146 25.68 28.04 -7.09
CA LEU A 146 24.28 28.23 -6.77
C LEU A 146 23.73 29.60 -7.19
N GLU A 147 24.58 30.51 -7.67
CA GLU A 147 24.18 31.83 -8.18
C GLU A 147 23.01 31.76 -9.19
N PRO A 148 22.97 30.80 -10.15
CA PRO A 148 21.86 30.70 -11.10
C PRO A 148 20.49 30.42 -10.45
N TYR A 149 20.48 29.81 -9.26
CA TYR A 149 19.25 29.54 -8.49
C TYR A 149 18.95 30.69 -7.51
N ARG A 150 19.98 31.29 -6.91
CA ARG A 150 19.83 32.42 -5.97
C ARG A 150 19.35 33.69 -6.63
N ARG A 151 19.93 34.09 -7.77
CA ARG A 151 19.59 35.37 -8.41
C ARG A 151 18.11 35.51 -8.78
N PRO A 152 17.44 34.48 -9.33
CA PRO A 152 16.01 34.55 -9.54
C PRO A 152 15.20 34.70 -8.25
N ILE A 153 15.63 34.10 -7.14
CA ILE A 153 15.02 34.23 -5.81
C ILE A 153 15.18 35.68 -5.32
N GLU A 154 16.42 36.17 -5.27
CA GLU A 154 16.76 37.54 -4.84
C GLU A 154 16.00 38.59 -5.65
N LYS A 155 16.00 38.47 -6.98
CA LYS A 155 15.28 39.40 -7.85
C LYS A 155 13.78 39.40 -7.57
N THR A 156 13.21 38.22 -7.34
CA THR A 156 11.77 38.10 -7.10
C THR A 156 11.39 38.60 -5.70
N LEU A 157 12.20 38.33 -4.67
CA LEU A 157 11.96 38.86 -3.33
C LEU A 157 12.25 40.37 -3.23
N ALA A 158 13.22 40.91 -3.98
CA ALA A 158 13.43 42.35 -4.09
C ALA A 158 12.25 43.06 -4.78
N LYS A 159 11.65 42.45 -5.81
CA LYS A 159 10.42 42.95 -6.46
C LYS A 159 9.31 43.17 -5.44
N ARG A 160 9.18 42.33 -4.42
CA ARG A 160 8.16 42.46 -3.37
C ARG A 160 8.14 43.84 -2.70
N TYR A 161 9.30 44.47 -2.56
CA TYR A 161 9.47 45.72 -1.84
C TYR A 161 9.58 46.95 -2.75
N GLN A 162 9.42 46.77 -4.07
CA GLN A 162 9.38 47.88 -5.00
C GLN A 162 7.95 48.46 -5.08
N PRO A 163 7.78 49.78 -4.94
CA PRO A 163 6.45 50.41 -4.84
C PRO A 163 5.60 50.27 -6.10
N GLU A 164 6.22 50.13 -7.28
CA GLU A 164 5.55 50.08 -8.58
C GLU A 164 5.24 48.67 -9.07
N THR A 165 5.55 47.62 -8.29
CA THR A 165 5.40 46.24 -8.74
C THR A 165 4.55 45.41 -7.79
N GLU A 166 3.63 44.66 -8.37
CA GLU A 166 2.79 43.73 -7.62
C GLU A 166 3.47 42.36 -7.50
N TYR A 167 3.54 41.85 -6.28
CA TYR A 167 3.98 40.50 -5.97
C TYR A 167 2.79 39.55 -6.00
N ARG A 168 2.82 38.54 -6.88
CA ARG A 168 1.69 37.65 -7.17
C ARG A 168 2.06 36.17 -7.02
N GLU A 169 1.08 35.29 -7.16
CA GLU A 169 1.25 33.83 -7.08
C GLU A 169 2.41 33.31 -7.96
N PHE A 170 2.53 33.78 -9.20
CA PHE A 170 3.63 33.38 -10.10
C PHE A 170 5.03 33.76 -9.57
N ASP A 171 5.14 34.83 -8.78
CA ASP A 171 6.39 35.22 -8.13
C ASP A 171 6.75 34.20 -7.04
N PHE A 172 5.79 33.80 -6.22
CA PHE A 172 5.95 32.72 -5.24
C PHE A 172 6.38 31.41 -5.92
N ILE A 173 5.66 30.97 -6.97
CA ILE A 173 5.96 29.72 -7.69
C ILE A 173 7.40 29.73 -8.24
N LYS A 174 7.87 30.89 -8.70
CA LYS A 174 9.24 31.04 -9.20
C LYS A 174 10.26 30.87 -8.09
N VAL A 175 10.04 31.47 -6.92
CA VAL A 175 10.92 31.27 -5.75
C VAL A 175 10.90 29.81 -5.32
N HIS A 176 9.72 29.23 -5.13
CA HIS A 176 9.52 27.83 -4.75
C HIS A 176 10.33 26.88 -5.63
N ARG A 177 10.22 27.04 -6.96
CA ARG A 177 10.95 26.20 -7.92
C ARG A 177 12.46 26.27 -7.73
N MET A 178 13.00 27.47 -7.51
CA MET A 178 14.45 27.65 -7.35
C MET A 178 14.93 27.14 -6.00
N VAL A 179 14.15 27.34 -4.93
CA VAL A 179 14.42 26.74 -3.62
C VAL A 179 14.50 25.22 -3.72
N LYS A 180 13.58 24.57 -4.44
CA LYS A 180 13.65 23.11 -4.67
C LYS A 180 14.91 22.67 -5.42
N ARG A 181 15.41 23.46 -6.38
CA ARG A 181 16.71 23.18 -7.01
C ARG A 181 17.89 23.32 -6.06
N MET A 182 17.84 24.28 -5.15
CA MET A 182 18.86 24.44 -4.11
C MET A 182 18.81 23.30 -3.09
N GLU A 183 17.62 22.84 -2.71
CA GLU A 183 17.46 21.65 -1.86
C GLU A 183 18.08 20.41 -2.52
N GLU A 184 17.80 20.19 -3.82
CA GLU A 184 18.42 19.11 -4.62
C GLU A 184 19.95 19.22 -4.64
N ALA A 185 20.48 20.44 -4.76
CA ALA A 185 21.92 20.67 -4.73
C ALA A 185 22.54 20.37 -3.36
N VAL A 186 21.90 20.79 -2.26
CA VAL A 186 22.32 20.44 -0.89
C VAL A 186 22.27 18.93 -0.69
N ASP A 187 21.23 18.27 -1.18
CA ASP A 187 21.10 16.81 -1.10
C ASP A 187 22.21 16.05 -1.84
N SER A 188 22.77 16.64 -2.90
CA SER A 188 23.88 16.04 -3.65
C SER A 188 25.22 16.05 -2.91
N ILE A 189 25.40 16.99 -1.97
CA ILE A 189 26.65 17.16 -1.20
C ILE A 189 26.48 16.81 0.28
N LYS A 190 25.31 16.30 0.68
CA LYS A 190 24.98 16.05 2.09
C LYS A 190 25.94 15.09 2.80
N ASP A 191 26.57 14.19 2.05
CA ASP A 191 27.53 13.20 2.59
C ASP A 191 28.90 13.84 2.86
N GLU A 192 29.15 15.05 2.35
CA GLU A 192 30.37 15.83 2.55
C GLU A 192 30.25 16.85 3.70
N LEU A 193 29.03 17.10 4.18
CA LEU A 193 28.71 18.08 5.22
C LEU A 193 28.34 17.40 6.54
N ASP A 194 28.45 18.12 7.66
CA ASP A 194 27.89 17.64 8.92
C ASP A 194 26.36 17.58 8.84
N ILE A 195 25.75 16.55 9.43
CA ILE A 195 24.29 16.36 9.39
C ILE A 195 23.55 17.58 9.94
N ARG A 196 24.08 18.23 10.99
CA ARG A 196 23.46 19.43 11.57
C ARG A 196 23.52 20.61 10.60
N GLU A 197 24.59 20.72 9.84
CA GLU A 197 24.74 21.73 8.80
C GLU A 197 23.73 21.52 7.68
N VAL A 198 23.59 20.28 7.19
CA VAL A 198 22.58 19.94 6.17
C VAL A 198 21.16 20.30 6.62
N VAL A 199 20.81 19.97 7.87
CA VAL A 199 19.50 20.32 8.44
C VAL A 199 19.33 21.84 8.50
N ALA A 200 20.32 22.58 9.00
CA ALA A 200 20.25 24.04 9.08
C ALA A 200 20.09 24.71 7.70
N LEU A 201 20.81 24.22 6.68
CA LEU A 201 20.69 24.72 5.30
C LEU A 201 19.31 24.44 4.72
N LYS A 202 18.76 23.24 4.94
CA LYS A 202 17.41 22.89 4.47
C LYS A 202 16.33 23.68 5.20
N ASP A 203 16.46 23.86 6.51
CA ASP A 203 15.53 24.66 7.29
C ASP A 203 15.54 26.11 6.80
N TYR A 204 16.71 26.67 6.51
CA TYR A 204 16.84 27.99 5.92
C TYR A 204 16.13 28.11 4.55
N LEU A 205 16.29 27.11 3.68
CA LEU A 205 15.59 27.05 2.39
C LEU A 205 14.07 26.94 2.56
N VAL A 206 13.59 26.17 3.54
CA VAL A 206 12.17 26.08 3.90
C VAL A 206 11.63 27.43 4.39
N GLN A 207 12.42 28.18 5.18
CA GLN A 207 12.05 29.52 5.61
C GLN A 207 11.94 30.50 4.43
N ILE A 208 12.85 30.43 3.44
CA ILE A 208 12.73 31.22 2.21
C ILE A 208 11.46 30.88 1.44
N ASP A 209 11.17 29.57 1.26
CA ASP A 209 9.94 29.12 0.58
C ASP A 209 8.67 29.65 1.27
N TYR A 210 8.66 29.57 2.61
CA TYR A 210 7.55 30.04 3.39
C TYR A 210 7.41 31.57 3.33
N GLU A 211 8.53 32.30 3.43
CA GLU A 211 8.57 33.75 3.34
C GLU A 211 8.07 34.28 2.00
N ALA A 212 8.32 33.55 0.91
CA ALA A 212 7.88 33.90 -0.44
C ALA A 212 6.34 33.84 -0.62
N ARG A 213 5.59 33.25 0.32
CA ARG A 213 4.13 33.20 0.23
C ARG A 213 3.47 34.53 0.58
N PHE A 214 4.23 35.51 1.07
CA PHE A 214 3.70 36.78 1.56
C PHE A 214 4.12 37.97 0.67
N ASP A 215 3.18 38.86 0.40
CA ASP A 215 3.43 40.17 -0.19
C ASP A 215 4.05 41.16 0.83
N SER A 216 4.36 42.39 0.41
CA SER A 216 4.92 43.43 1.29
C SER A 216 3.97 43.90 2.39
N LYS A 217 2.65 43.66 2.24
CA LYS A 217 1.61 43.96 3.22
C LYS A 217 1.28 42.76 4.10
N ASN A 218 2.05 41.66 3.98
CA ASN A 218 1.88 40.42 4.71
C ASN A 218 0.59 39.63 4.36
N ASN A 219 0.01 39.87 3.18
CA ASN A 219 -1.05 39.04 2.63
C ASN A 219 -0.44 37.82 1.95
N ARG A 220 -1.12 36.69 2.05
CA ARG A 220 -0.71 35.47 1.36
C ARG A 220 -1.10 35.52 -0.12
N VAL A 221 -0.20 35.06 -0.98
CA VAL A 221 -0.38 35.07 -2.45
C VAL A 221 -0.42 33.67 -3.06
N ASP A 222 -0.48 32.62 -2.24
CA ASP A 222 -0.44 31.22 -2.64
C ASP A 222 -1.81 30.54 -2.71
N PHE A 223 -2.84 31.26 -3.22
CA PHE A 223 -4.23 30.80 -3.29
C PHE A 223 -4.80 30.81 -4.72
#